data_AF-A0A074VHU0-F1
#
_entry.id   AF-A0A074VHU0-F1
#
_cell.length_a   1.000
_cell.length_b   1.000
_cell.length_c   1.000
_cell.angle_alpha   90.00
_cell.angle_beta   90.00
_cell.angle_gamma   90.00
#
_symmetry.space_group_name_H-M   'P 1'
#
loop_
_entity.id
_entity.type
_entity.pdbx_description
1 polymer ?
#
loop_
_entity_poly.entity_id
_entity_poly.type
_entity_poly.pdbx_seq_one_letter_code
_entity_poly.pdbx_strand_id
1 'polypeptide(L)'
;MRFFKLPLSLAVTTLLFACSTSHYQPQPHDYSKFRQSDPHSILVLLPTSSSVDTKAPYAVLAQTTQPLAESGYYVFPVALV
;
A
#
# COMPACT_ATOMS: atom_id res chain seq x y z
N MET A 1 3.17 -14.70 43.64
CA MET A 1 3.24 -15.47 42.37
C MET A 1 2.49 -14.84 41.18
N ARG A 2 1.83 -13.68 41.31
CA ARG A 2 1.10 -13.00 40.20
C ARG A 2 1.94 -11.95 39.43
N PHE A 3 3.01 -11.43 40.04
CA PHE A 3 3.87 -10.40 39.44
C PHE A 3 4.78 -10.90 38.30
N PHE A 4 5.19 -12.18 38.31
CA PHE A 4 6.04 -12.74 37.24
C PHE A 4 5.27 -13.11 35.96
N LYS A 5 3.93 -13.24 36.03
CA LYS A 5 3.08 -13.56 34.87
C LYS A 5 2.80 -12.34 33.98
N LEU A 6 2.93 -11.13 34.52
CA LEU A 6 2.71 -9.86 33.82
C LEU A 6 3.79 -9.53 32.75
N PRO A 7 5.10 -9.64 33.02
CA PRO A 7 6.12 -9.36 32.00
C PRO A 7 6.11 -10.41 30.87
N LEU A 8 5.76 -11.66 31.19
CA LEU A 8 5.62 -12.73 30.19
C LEU A 8 4.46 -12.47 29.22
N SER A 9 3.32 -12.00 29.73
CA SER A 9 2.18 -11.65 28.89
C SER A 9 2.50 -10.47 27.98
N LEU A 10 3.23 -9.45 28.48
CA LEU A 10 3.59 -8.27 27.70
C LEU A 10 4.57 -8.62 26.57
N ALA A 11 5.52 -9.52 26.83
CA ALA A 11 6.47 -10.00 25.83
C ALA A 11 5.79 -10.77 24.68
N VAL A 12 4.76 -11.58 24.98
CA VAL A 12 3.99 -12.30 23.96
C VAL A 12 3.22 -11.34 23.06
N THR A 13 2.61 -10.28 23.61
CA THR A 13 1.90 -9.31 22.78
C THR A 13 2.87 -8.57 21.86
N THR A 14 4.06 -8.17 22.34
CA THR A 14 5.06 -7.50 21.48
C THR A 14 5.59 -8.38 20.35
N LEU A 15 5.67 -9.69 20.55
CA LEU A 15 6.07 -10.65 19.51
C LEU A 15 5.01 -10.78 18.40
N LEU A 16 3.73 -10.69 18.75
CA LEU A 16 2.64 -10.78 17.78
C LEU A 16 2.44 -9.49 16.97
N PHE A 17 2.89 -8.33 17.48
CA PHE A 17 2.82 -7.04 16.77
C PHE A 17 3.96 -6.81 15.75
N ALA A 18 4.82 -7.78 15.48
CA ALA A 18 5.95 -7.62 14.56
C ALA A 18 5.58 -7.59 13.05
N CYS A 19 4.30 -7.74 12.70
CA CYS A 19 3.84 -7.90 11.30
C CYS A 19 3.61 -6.59 10.52
N SER A 20 4.15 -5.46 10.96
CA SER A 20 3.90 -4.16 10.30
C SER A 20 5.14 -3.32 10.01
N THR A 21 6.34 -3.85 10.22
CA THR A 21 7.55 -3.17 9.75
C THR A 21 7.66 -3.35 8.25
N SER A 22 6.99 -2.43 7.56
CA SER A 22 7.20 -2.03 6.17
C SER A 22 8.68 -1.67 5.98
N HIS A 23 9.54 -2.69 5.89
CA HIS A 23 10.96 -2.59 5.54
C HIS A 23 11.12 -2.55 4.01
N TYR A 24 10.17 -1.92 3.33
CA TYR A 24 10.34 -1.42 1.97
C TYR A 24 10.26 0.09 2.11
N GLN A 25 11.40 0.72 2.40
CA GLN A 25 11.57 2.14 2.17
C GLN A 25 11.84 2.28 0.67
N PRO A 26 10.84 2.60 -0.17
CA PRO A 26 11.14 2.98 -1.54
C PRO A 26 12.14 4.13 -1.46
N GLN A 27 13.23 4.03 -2.23
CA GLN A 27 14.19 5.12 -2.31
C GLN A 27 13.42 6.43 -2.62
N PRO A 28 13.76 7.56 -1.97
CA PRO A 28 13.05 8.80 -2.20
C PRO A 28 13.10 9.17 -3.68
N HIS A 29 11.98 9.01 -4.38
CA HIS A 29 11.87 9.41 -5.76
C HIS A 29 11.56 10.91 -5.82
N ASP A 30 12.21 11.64 -6.73
CA ASP A 30 11.94 13.07 -6.87
C ASP A 30 10.61 13.32 -7.61
N TYR A 31 9.59 13.68 -6.83
CA TYR A 31 8.27 14.05 -7.33
C TYR A 31 8.12 15.55 -7.64
N SER A 32 9.22 16.32 -7.73
CA SER A 32 9.18 17.76 -8.04
C SER A 32 8.40 18.07 -9.32
N LYS A 33 8.70 17.35 -10.41
CA LYS A 33 8.02 17.53 -11.72
C LYS A 33 6.54 17.19 -11.66
N PHE A 34 6.18 16.10 -10.98
CA PHE A 34 4.79 15.68 -10.83
C PHE A 34 3.96 16.72 -10.08
N ARG A 35 4.51 17.25 -8.97
CA ARG A 35 3.84 18.31 -8.19
C ARG A 35 3.74 19.62 -8.95
N GLN A 36 4.75 19.99 -9.74
CA GLN A 36 4.72 21.20 -10.56
C GLN A 36 3.67 21.13 -11.69
N SER A 37 3.39 19.94 -12.22
CA SER A 37 2.40 19.76 -13.29
C SER A 37 0.94 19.80 -12.82
N ASP A 38 0.70 19.74 -11.51
CA ASP A 38 -0.63 19.74 -10.89
C ASP A 38 -1.69 18.89 -11.64
N PRO A 39 -1.44 17.57 -11.80
CA PRO A 39 -2.29 16.73 -12.62
C PRO A 39 -3.64 16.51 -11.93
N HIS A 40 -4.72 16.90 -12.58
CA HIS A 40 -6.08 16.71 -12.05
C HIS A 40 -6.64 15.32 -12.36
N SER A 41 -6.17 14.68 -13.44
CA SER A 41 -6.63 13.37 -13.88
C SER A 41 -5.48 12.37 -13.96
N ILE A 42 -5.69 11.16 -13.45
CA ILE A 42 -4.69 10.09 -13.45
C ILE A 42 -5.24 8.84 -14.13
N LEU A 43 -4.52 8.35 -15.13
CA LEU A 43 -4.72 7.04 -15.73
C LEU A 43 -3.88 6.01 -14.98
N VAL A 44 -4.53 5.05 -14.33
CA VAL A 44 -3.86 3.94 -13.66
C VAL A 44 -3.66 2.80 -14.66
N LEU A 45 -2.42 2.38 -14.84
CA LEU A 45 -2.06 1.26 -15.71
C LEU A 45 -1.95 -0.04 -14.91
N LEU A 46 -2.08 -1.18 -15.61
CA LEU A 46 -1.91 -2.50 -15.00
C LEU A 46 -0.50 -2.61 -14.39
N PRO A 47 -0.39 -2.89 -13.08
CA PRO A 47 0.90 -3.01 -12.44
C PRO A 47 1.64 -4.25 -12.93
N THR A 48 2.95 -4.15 -13.01
CA THR A 48 3.82 -5.31 -13.25
C THR A 48 3.84 -6.18 -12.00
N SER A 49 3.69 -7.50 -12.17
CA SER A 49 3.65 -8.46 -11.06
C SER A 49 4.80 -9.46 -11.15
N SER A 50 5.48 -9.72 -10.04
CA SER A 50 6.42 -10.83 -9.85
C SER A 50 5.79 -12.03 -9.13
N SER A 51 4.50 -11.96 -8.81
CA SER A 51 3.76 -13.05 -8.18
C SER A 51 3.47 -14.17 -9.18
N VAL A 52 3.34 -15.40 -8.68
CA VAL A 52 2.89 -16.57 -9.46
C VAL A 52 1.39 -16.52 -9.76
N ASP A 53 0.61 -15.73 -9.00
CA ASP A 53 -0.82 -15.59 -9.23
C ASP A 53 -1.12 -14.60 -10.36
N THR A 54 -1.74 -15.11 -11.42
CA THR A 54 -2.23 -14.35 -12.58
C THR A 54 -3.20 -13.22 -12.23
N LYS A 55 -3.92 -13.30 -11.10
CA LYS A 55 -4.89 -12.28 -10.67
C LYS A 55 -4.27 -11.16 -9.83
N ALA A 56 -3.03 -11.34 -9.36
CA ALA A 56 -2.35 -10.37 -8.52
C ALA A 56 -2.34 -8.93 -9.08
N PRO A 57 -1.98 -8.67 -10.35
CA PRO A 57 -1.93 -7.30 -10.85
C PRO A 57 -3.32 -6.64 -10.91
N TYR A 58 -4.36 -7.42 -11.23
CA TYR A 58 -5.74 -6.93 -11.25
C TYR A 58 -6.28 -6.64 -9.85
N ALA A 59 -5.91 -7.43 -8.85
CA ALA A 59 -6.30 -7.19 -7.46
C ALA A 59 -5.75 -5.85 -6.95
N VAL A 60 -4.48 -5.55 -7.25
CA VAL A 60 -3.87 -4.26 -6.92
C VAL A 60 -4.57 -3.13 -7.66
N LEU A 61 -4.76 -3.28 -8.97
CA LEU A 61 -5.38 -2.25 -9.80
C LEU A 61 -6.80 -1.92 -9.33
N ALA A 62 -7.62 -2.92 -8.99
CA ALA A 62 -8.97 -2.71 -8.46
C ALA A 62 -9.00 -1.90 -7.14
N GLN A 63 -7.95 -1.99 -6.33
CA GLN A 63 -7.86 -1.28 -5.05
C GLN A 63 -7.25 0.13 -5.16
N THR A 64 -6.56 0.44 -6.26
CA THR A 64 -5.90 1.76 -6.42
C THR A 64 -6.85 2.92 -6.71
N THR A 65 -8.02 2.67 -7.31
CA THR A 65 -8.95 3.75 -7.72
C THR A 65 -9.46 4.57 -6.54
N GLN A 66 -9.88 3.91 -5.46
CA GLN A 66 -10.46 4.58 -4.29
C GLN A 66 -9.48 5.55 -3.60
N PRO A 67 -8.26 5.15 -3.19
CA PRO A 67 -7.34 6.07 -2.51
C PRO A 67 -6.87 7.23 -3.42
N LEU A 68 -6.78 7.01 -4.73
CA LEU A 68 -6.45 8.09 -5.67
C LEU A 68 -7.62 9.08 -5.83
N ALA A 69 -8.86 8.60 -5.85
CA ALA A 69 -10.02 9.47 -5.87
C ALA A 69 -10.16 10.26 -4.56
N GLU A 70 -9.91 9.62 -3.40
CA GLU A 70 -9.93 10.25 -2.08
C GLU A 70 -8.84 11.32 -1.91
N SER A 71 -7.74 11.22 -2.64
CA SER A 71 -6.68 12.25 -2.66
C SER A 71 -6.96 13.41 -3.63
N GLY A 72 -8.13 13.41 -4.30
CA GLY A 72 -8.61 14.53 -5.10
C GLY A 72 -8.38 14.40 -6.61
N TYR A 73 -7.93 13.25 -7.09
CA TYR A 73 -7.71 13.02 -8.52
C TYR A 73 -8.94 12.44 -9.22
N TYR A 74 -9.16 12.84 -10.47
CA TYR A 74 -10.08 12.15 -11.38
C TYR A 74 -9.41 10.87 -11.92
N VAL A 75 -9.92 9.70 -11.52
CA VAL A 75 -9.34 8.41 -11.89
C VAL A 75 -10.14 7.76 -13.01
N PHE A 76 -9.46 7.33 -14.07
CA PHE A 76 -10.09 6.56 -15.13
C PHE A 76 -10.40 5.13 -14.64
N PRO A 77 -11.64 4.64 -14.82
CA PRO A 77 -12.04 3.32 -14.34
C PRO A 77 -11.39 2.19 -15.15
N VAL A 78 -11.33 1.02 -14.53
CA VAL A 78 -10.76 -0.20 -15.11
C VAL A 78 -11.61 -0.67 -16.29
N ALA A 79 -11.12 -0.50 -17.51
CA ALA A 79 -11.77 -1.07 -18.69
C ALA A 79 -11.29 -2.52 -18.89
N LEU A 80 -12.24 -3.46 -18.87
CA LEU A 80 -12.03 -4.82 -19.39
C LEU A 80 -12.27 -4.74 -20.90
N VAL A 81 -11.22 -4.85 -21.71
CA VAL A 81 -11.32 -5.04 -23.17
C VAL A 81 -11.01 -6.47 -23.55
#